data_AF-A0A920VEV4-F1
#
_entry.id   AF-A0A920VEV4-F1
#
_cell.length_a   1.000
_cell.length_b   1.000
_cell.length_c   1.000
_cell.angle_alpha   90.00
_cell.angle_beta   90.00
_cell.angle_gamma   90.00
#
_symmetry.space_group_name_H-M   'P 1'
#
loop_
_entity.id
_entity.type
_entity.pdbx_description
1 polymer ?
#
loop_
_entity_poly.entity_id
_entity_poly.type
_entity_poly.pdbx_seq_one_letter_code
_entity_poly.pdbx_strand_id
1 'polypeptide(L)' 'MERFWAALRQKDQTGEGQWVESALLDGQVAALSYHATGFMGTGVEPKRMGSGHPSLGPLPEFQLFERTVHYRLR' A
#
# COMPACT_ATOMS: atom_id res chain seq x y z
N MET A 1 3.74 -13.02 -6.51
CA MET A 1 3.82 -14.41 -6.01
C MET A 1 3.14 -15.38 -6.99
N GLU A 2 2.04 -14.95 -7.61
CA GLU A 2 1.29 -15.63 -8.66
C GLU A 2 2.13 -16.12 -9.85
N ARG A 3 3.15 -15.37 -10.26
CA ARG A 3 4.07 -15.77 -11.35
C ARG A 3 4.83 -17.07 -11.06
N PHE A 4 5.19 -17.30 -9.80
CA PHE A 4 5.90 -18.52 -9.39
C PHE A 4 4.98 -19.76 -9.49
N TRP A 5 3.74 -19.63 -9.01
CA TRP A 5 2.75 -20.70 -9.11
C TRP A 5 2.35 -21.00 -10.55
N ALA A 6 2.25 -19.96 -11.39
CA ALA A 6 2.01 -20.12 -12.81
C ALA A 6 3.15 -20.90 -13.51
N ALA A 7 4.40 -20.57 -13.18
CA ALA A 7 5.57 -21.27 -13.70
C ALA A 7 5.63 -22.74 -13.29
N LEU A 8 5.32 -23.05 -12.02
CA LEU A 8 5.24 -24.44 -11.55
C LEU A 8 4.12 -25.21 -12.27
N ARG A 9 2.93 -24.63 -12.41
CA ARG A 9 1.81 -25.29 -13.09
C ARG A 9 2.11 -25.56 -14.56
N GLN A 10 2.80 -24.66 -15.25
CA GLN A 10 3.21 -24.88 -16.64
C GLN A 10 4.27 -25.99 -16.75
N LYS A 11 5.23 -26.04 -15.82
CA LYS A 11 6.19 -27.15 -15.73
C LYS A 11 5.50 -28.49 -15.49
N ASP A 12 4.50 -28.56 -14.61
CA ASP A 12 3.76 -29.80 -14.34
C ASP A 12 2.99 -30.29 -15.58
N GLN A 13 2.51 -29.39 -16.43
CA GLN A 13 1.74 -29.73 -17.63
C GLN A 13 2.60 -30.08 -18.83
N THR A 14 3.76 -29.43 -18.98
CA THR A 14 4.56 -29.49 -20.20
C THR A 14 5.93 -30.14 -20.01
N GLY A 15 6.37 -30.31 -18.77
CA GLY A 15 7.72 -30.75 -18.42
C GLY A 15 8.78 -29.65 -18.52
N GLU A 16 8.46 -28.50 -19.13
CA GLU A 16 9.40 -27.39 -19.35
C GLU A 16 9.30 -26.34 -18.24
N GLY A 17 10.45 -25.97 -17.68
CA GLY A 17 10.52 -24.86 -16.72
C GLY A 17 10.61 -23.49 -17.40
N GLN A 18 10.33 -22.44 -16.65
CA GLN A 18 10.52 -21.05 -17.08
C GLN A 18 11.25 -20.23 -16.01
N TRP A 19 11.97 -19.21 -16.46
CA TRP A 19 12.59 -18.24 -15.57
C TRP A 19 11.53 -17.29 -15.03
N VAL A 20 11.56 -17.04 -13.72
CA VAL A 20 10.67 -16.09 -13.06
C VAL A 20 11.49 -14.89 -12.62
N GLU A 21 11.32 -13.78 -13.32
CA GLU A 21 11.96 -12.51 -13.00
C GLU A 21 11.03 -11.62 -12.17
N SER A 22 11.62 -10.91 -11.22
CA SER A 22 10.93 -9.94 -10.37
C SER A 22 11.85 -8.77 -10.08
N ALA A 23 11.34 -7.54 -10.23
CA ALA A 23 12.02 -6.35 -9.76
C ALA A 23 11.38 -5.82 -8.47
N LEU A 24 12.19 -5.28 -7.56
CA LEU A 24 11.66 -4.59 -6.37
C LEU A 24 10.79 -3.38 -6.74
N LEU A 25 11.12 -2.73 -7.86
CA LEU A 25 10.37 -1.60 -8.39
C LEU A 25 8.92 -1.98 -8.73
N ASP A 26 8.68 -3.20 -9.25
CA ASP A 26 7.34 -3.65 -9.63
C ASP A 26 6.38 -3.63 -8.44
N GLY A 27 6.87 -4.09 -7.27
CA GLY A 27 6.11 -4.06 -6.03
C GLY A 27 5.84 -2.65 -5.52
N GLN A 28 6.83 -1.74 -5.65
CA GLN A 28 6.68 -0.35 -5.23
C GLN A 28 5.66 0.40 -6.11
N VAL A 29 5.73 0.21 -7.43
CA VAL A 29 4.77 0.80 -8.37
C VAL A 29 3.37 0.24 -8.13
N ALA A 30 3.25 -1.08 -7.93
CA ALA A 30 1.97 -1.71 -7.61
C ALA A 30 1.36 -1.15 -6.31
N ALA A 31 2.18 -0.91 -5.27
CA ALA A 31 1.71 -0.31 -4.02
C ALA A 31 1.19 1.13 -4.19
N LEU A 32 1.62 1.84 -5.24
CA LEU A 32 1.19 3.20 -5.58
C LEU A 32 -0.03 3.24 -6.50
N SER A 33 -0.68 2.11 -6.80
CA SER A 33 -1.79 2.02 -7.77
C SER A 33 -2.91 3.05 -7.53
N TYR A 34 -3.25 3.31 -6.26
CA TYR A 34 -4.25 4.32 -5.92
C TYR A 34 -3.82 5.73 -6.39
N HIS A 35 -2.61 6.13 -6.04
CA HIS A 35 -2.07 7.45 -6.40
C HIS A 35 -1.82 7.58 -7.90
N ALA A 36 -1.32 6.51 -8.54
CA ALA A 36 -1.13 6.45 -9.98
C ALA A 36 -2.47 6.66 -10.71
N THR A 37 -3.53 5.96 -10.27
CA THR A 37 -4.87 6.07 -10.87
C THR A 37 -5.45 7.48 -10.68
N GLY A 38 -5.31 8.06 -9.47
CA GLY A 38 -5.74 9.42 -9.19
C GLY A 38 -5.03 10.46 -10.07
N PHE A 39 -3.71 10.33 -10.25
CA PHE A 39 -2.93 11.20 -11.13
C PHE A 39 -3.35 11.01 -12.60
N MET A 40 -3.47 9.77 -13.08
CA MET A 40 -3.89 9.50 -14.46
C MET A 40 -5.29 10.05 -14.77
N GLY A 41 -6.20 10.04 -13.79
CA GLY A 41 -7.55 10.56 -13.97
C GLY A 41 -7.69 12.08 -13.89
N THR A 42 -6.75 12.78 -13.22
CA THR A 42 -6.90 14.21 -12.89
C THR A 42 -5.75 15.10 -13.36
N GLY A 43 -4.58 14.52 -13.66
CA GLY A 43 -3.33 15.24 -13.88
C GLY A 43 -2.74 15.90 -12.62
N VAL A 44 -3.37 15.74 -11.46
CA VAL A 44 -2.94 16.40 -10.21
C VAL A 44 -1.95 15.52 -9.45
N GLU A 45 -0.74 16.03 -9.22
CA GLU A 45 0.30 15.32 -8.50
C GLU A 45 -0.10 15.04 -7.03
N PRO A 46 0.01 13.79 -6.56
CA PRO A 46 -0.34 13.43 -5.18
C PRO A 46 0.64 14.06 -4.18
N LYS A 47 0.10 14.58 -3.07
CA LYS A 47 0.89 15.16 -1.97
C LYS A 47 0.96 14.19 -0.79
N ARG A 48 1.93 14.41 0.11
CA ARG A 48 2.00 13.68 1.39
C ARG A 48 0.78 14.02 2.24
N MET A 49 0.10 13.00 2.77
CA MET A 49 -1.16 13.15 3.52
C MET A 49 -1.11 12.63 4.97
N GLY A 50 0.04 12.13 5.43
CA GLY A 50 0.15 11.54 6.77
C GLY A 50 -0.80 10.34 6.94
N SER A 51 -1.57 10.32 8.02
CA SER A 51 -2.58 9.29 8.32
C SER A 51 -3.93 9.52 7.60
N GLY A 52 -4.08 10.59 6.84
CA GLY A 52 -5.33 10.91 6.12
C GLY A 52 -5.52 10.06 4.85
N HIS A 53 -6.77 9.67 4.57
CA HIS A 53 -7.13 8.98 3.33
C HIS A 53 -7.80 9.97 2.34
N PRO A 54 -7.30 10.10 1.10
CA PRO A 54 -7.71 11.12 0.12
C PRO A 54 -9.19 11.11 -0.29
N SER A 55 -9.86 9.94 -0.25
CA SER A 55 -11.28 9.83 -0.60
C SER A 55 -12.23 9.75 0.60
N LEU A 56 -11.70 9.68 1.82
CA LEU A 56 -12.51 9.80 3.03
C LEU A 56 -12.46 11.28 3.41
N GLY A 57 -13.62 11.92 3.57
CA GLY A 57 -13.67 13.26 4.19
C GLY A 57 -12.90 13.27 5.52
N PRO A 58 -12.58 14.45 6.09
CA PRO A 58 -11.59 14.58 7.16
C PRO A 58 -11.80 13.52 8.25
N LEU A 59 -10.91 12.52 8.27
CA LEU A 59 -10.84 11.55 9.36
C LEU A 59 -10.37 12.34 10.57
N PRO A 60 -11.07 12.27 11.72
CA PRO A 60 -10.65 12.99 12.90
C PRO A 60 -9.23 12.54 13.26
N GLU A 61 -8.27 13.46 13.22
CA GLU A 61 -7.00 13.29 13.91
C GLU A 61 -7.36 13.07 15.38
N PHE A 62 -7.21 11.85 15.88
CA PHE A 62 -7.42 11.59 17.30
C PHE A 62 -6.23 12.23 18.03
N GLN A 63 -6.39 13.48 18.46
CA GLN A 63 -5.48 14.12 19.41
C GLN A 63 -5.55 13.31 20.71
N LEU A 64 -4.54 12.48 20.95
CA LEU A 64 -4.30 11.95 22.29
C LEU A 64 -3.89 13.13 23.17
N PHE A 65 -4.85 13.70 23.89
CA PHE A 65 -4.57 14.59 24.99
C PHE A 65 -3.88 13.78 26.09
N GLU A 66 -2.55 13.83 26.17
CA GLU A 66 -1.83 13.49 27.40
C GLU A 66 -2.20 14.52 28.47
N ARG A 67 -3.33 14.32 29.15
CA ARG A 67 -3.59 14.96 30.43
C ARG A 67 -3.11 14.03 31.52
N THR A 68 -1.93 14.31 32.05
CA THR A 68 -1.48 13.75 33.33
C THR A 68 -2.48 14.14 34.42
N VAL A 69 -3.26 13.18 34.89
CA VAL A 69 -4.18 13.37 36.00
C VAL A 69 -3.38 13.25 37.29
N HIS A 70 -3.11 14.39 37.95
CA HIS A 70 -2.54 14.40 39.29
C HIS A 70 -3.65 14.18 40.33
N TYR A 71 -3.66 13.00 40.95
CA TYR A 71 -4.46 12.76 42.16
C TYR A 71 -3.66 13.24 43.38
N ARG A 72 -4.11 14.28 44.07
CA ARG A 72 -3.65 14.61 45.42
C ARG A 72 -4.61 13.94 46.41
N LEU A 73 -4.17 12.85 47.01
CA LEU A 73 -4.84 12.26 48.16
C LEU A 73 -4.75 13.23 49.34
N ARG A 74 -5.84 13.36 50.09
CA ARG A 74 -5.87 14.04 51.39
C ARG A 74 -5.40 13.09 52.47
#